data_AF-A0A1G6NKN3-F1
#
_entry.id   AF-A0A1G6NKN3-F1
#
_cell.length_a   1.000
_cell.length_b   1.000
_cell.length_c   1.000
_cell.angle_alpha   90.00
_cell.angle_beta   90.00
_cell.angle_gamma   90.00
#
_symmetry.space_group_name_H-M   'P 1'
#
loop_
_entity.id
_entity.type
_entity.pdbx_description
1 polymer ?
#
loop_
_entity_poly.entity_id
_entity_poly.type
_entity_poly.pdbx_seq_one_letter_code
_entity_poly.pdbx_strand_id
1 'polypeptide(L)'
;MQSLLPDPDPARPADGSGHLDMGEVVGSHDLLLVTLDTLRHDVAVELAAAGRIPHLARHLPGGVWEERHAPGSFTYASHQAMFAGFLPTPASPGPHPRLFAARFAGSETTADGTFVFDTPDLVSGLAAEGYRTVCVGGVGFFNRQGPLGSVLPGMFQESHWEPGFGVASPTSFEEQVARAEEVVAALPREQRLFLFVNVSALHQPNWFHLPGATREAGDSRATHAAALEYVDRHIGRLFAAASSRRRCFAVVCSDHGTAYGDDGYTGHRLGHPSVWTVPYAHFFLEPTGPTEQTVTTEPTGSAKPAETTGPADTAVPAGPVSRTAPHEPGATR
;
A
#
# COMPACT_ATOMS: atom_id res chain seq x y z
N MET A 1 43.74 47.52 -11.58
CA MET A 1 43.86 46.91 -10.25
C MET A 1 42.56 47.17 -9.48
N GLN A 2 41.57 46.30 -9.65
CA GLN A 2 40.60 45.89 -8.62
C GLN A 2 39.76 44.76 -9.21
N SER A 3 40.00 43.58 -8.64
CA SER A 3 39.35 42.30 -8.89
C SER A 3 37.98 42.33 -8.21
N LEU A 4 36.90 42.18 -8.98
CA LEU A 4 35.57 41.90 -8.45
C LEU A 4 35.43 40.38 -8.33
N LEU A 5 35.57 39.89 -7.10
CA LEU A 5 35.15 38.55 -6.72
C LEU A 5 33.60 38.54 -6.63
N PRO A 6 32.93 37.45 -7.03
CA PRO A 6 31.50 37.30 -6.79
C PRO A 6 31.22 37.10 -5.30
N ASP A 7 30.11 37.66 -4.83
CA ASP A 7 29.61 37.49 -3.45
C ASP A 7 29.45 36.00 -3.10
N PRO A 8 29.76 35.58 -1.87
CA PRO A 8 29.55 34.22 -1.43
C PRO A 8 28.05 33.94 -1.30
N ASP A 9 27.63 32.87 -1.97
CA ASP A 9 26.34 32.21 -1.85
C ASP A 9 25.93 32.07 -0.36
N PRO A 10 24.76 32.55 0.08
CA PRO A 10 24.33 32.37 1.46
C PRO A 10 24.16 30.88 1.74
N ALA A 11 25.12 30.33 2.47
CA ALA A 11 25.17 28.95 2.92
C ALA A 11 23.78 28.44 3.33
N ARG A 12 23.29 27.45 2.57
CA ARG A 12 22.10 26.66 2.89
C ARG A 12 22.25 26.11 4.31
N PRO A 13 21.32 26.40 5.25
CA PRO A 13 21.38 25.77 6.55
C PRO A 13 21.21 24.27 6.36
N ALA A 14 22.20 23.50 6.86
CA ALA A 14 22.10 22.07 6.99
C ALA A 14 21.17 21.77 8.18
N ASP A 15 19.87 21.74 7.94
CA ASP A 15 18.94 21.09 8.86
C ASP A 15 18.85 19.60 8.52
N GLY A 16 18.82 18.78 9.58
CA GLY A 16 18.73 17.32 9.51
C GLY A 16 17.30 16.80 9.40
N SER A 17 16.34 17.61 8.92
CA SER A 17 15.04 17.12 8.45
C SER A 17 15.09 17.06 6.93
N GLY A 18 15.67 15.97 6.40
CA GLY A 18 15.94 15.82 4.97
C GLY A 18 14.74 16.22 4.12
N HIS A 19 14.84 17.38 3.48
CA HIS A 19 13.85 17.88 2.52
C HIS A 19 13.66 16.82 1.43
N LEU A 20 12.42 16.33 1.26
CA LEU A 20 12.11 15.32 0.24
C LEU A 20 12.28 15.95 -1.16
N ASP A 21 13.27 15.45 -1.91
CA ASP A 21 13.48 15.81 -3.31
C ASP A 21 13.10 14.63 -4.22
N MET A 22 11.98 14.77 -4.93
CA MET A 22 11.52 13.74 -5.86
C MET A 22 12.39 13.61 -7.10
N GLY A 23 13.19 14.63 -7.44
CA GLY A 23 14.22 14.54 -8.48
C GLY A 23 15.37 13.62 -8.08
N GLU A 24 15.66 13.48 -6.79
CA GLU A 24 16.63 12.48 -6.29
C GLU A 24 16.00 11.09 -6.16
N VAL A 25 14.69 11.00 -5.89
CA VAL A 25 13.96 9.72 -5.74
C VAL A 25 13.70 9.07 -7.10
N VAL A 26 13.21 9.82 -8.08
CA VAL A 26 12.93 9.32 -9.42
C VAL A 26 14.25 9.01 -10.12
N GLY A 27 14.34 7.81 -10.72
CA GLY A 27 15.56 7.28 -11.34
C GLY A 27 16.39 6.41 -10.38
N SER A 28 16.18 6.50 -9.07
CA SER A 28 16.97 5.77 -8.07
C SER A 28 16.17 4.77 -7.24
N HIS A 29 14.88 5.02 -6.95
CA HIS A 29 14.01 4.17 -6.13
C HIS A 29 12.93 3.45 -6.96
N ASP A 30 12.35 2.38 -6.42
CA ASP A 30 11.01 1.94 -6.88
C ASP A 30 9.93 2.88 -6.35
N LEU A 31 8.80 2.95 -7.04
CA LEU A 31 7.67 3.78 -6.67
C LEU A 31 6.43 2.92 -6.49
N LEU A 32 5.73 3.09 -5.37
CA LEU A 32 4.46 2.44 -5.08
C LEU A 32 3.40 3.53 -4.87
N LEU A 33 2.31 3.49 -5.64
CA LEU A 33 1.11 4.29 -5.39
C LEU A 33 -0.06 3.38 -5.08
N VAL A 34 -0.55 3.44 -3.84
CA VAL A 34 -1.73 2.70 -3.39
C VAL A 34 -2.88 3.68 -3.22
N THR A 35 -3.99 3.42 -3.92
CA THR A 35 -5.26 4.10 -3.71
C THR A 35 -6.21 3.17 -2.99
N LEU A 36 -6.63 3.58 -1.79
CA LEU A 36 -7.65 2.91 -0.98
C LEU A 36 -9.01 3.46 -1.45
N ASP A 37 -9.59 2.81 -2.46
CA ASP A 37 -10.74 3.34 -3.20
C ASP A 37 -11.93 3.58 -2.26
N THR A 38 -12.44 4.81 -2.22
CA THR A 38 -13.53 5.29 -1.34
C THR A 38 -13.21 5.48 0.16
N LEU A 39 -11.96 5.30 0.61
CA LEU A 39 -11.60 5.44 2.01
C LEU A 39 -11.83 6.86 2.57
N ARG A 40 -12.77 6.98 3.51
CA ARG A 40 -12.99 8.21 4.29
C ARG A 40 -11.86 8.48 5.29
N HIS A 41 -11.48 9.75 5.42
CA HIS A 41 -10.48 10.20 6.40
C HIS A 41 -10.87 9.89 7.86
N ASP A 42 -12.12 10.16 8.24
CA ASP A 42 -12.60 9.97 9.62
C ASP A 42 -12.49 8.52 10.09
N VAL A 43 -12.82 7.56 9.21
CA VAL A 43 -12.66 6.11 9.50
C VAL A 43 -11.19 5.73 9.61
N ALA A 44 -10.34 6.23 8.71
CA ALA A 44 -8.91 5.92 8.71
C ALA A 44 -8.21 6.40 10.00
N VAL A 45 -8.51 7.63 10.44
CA VAL A 45 -7.98 8.21 11.67
C VAL A 45 -8.48 7.47 12.91
N GLU A 46 -9.79 7.17 12.97
CA GLU A 46 -10.37 6.41 14.08
C GLU A 46 -9.69 5.04 14.25
N LEU A 47 -9.52 4.29 13.16
CA LEU A 47 -8.90 2.98 13.21
C LEU A 47 -7.41 3.03 13.55
N ALA A 48 -6.67 4.04 13.08
CA ALA A 48 -5.28 4.26 13.46
C ALA A 48 -5.17 4.53 14.97
N ALA A 49 -5.97 5.47 15.49
CA ALA A 49 -5.98 5.84 16.90
C ALA A 49 -6.41 4.68 17.82
N ALA A 50 -7.30 3.81 17.34
CA ALA A 50 -7.73 2.60 18.04
C ALA A 50 -6.74 1.42 17.93
N GLY A 51 -5.63 1.56 17.19
CA GLY A 51 -4.66 0.48 16.98
C GLY A 51 -5.20 -0.69 16.14
N ARG A 52 -6.26 -0.47 15.36
CA ARG A 52 -6.95 -1.51 14.57
C ARG A 52 -6.37 -1.70 13.17
N ILE A 53 -5.46 -0.81 12.75
CA ILE A 53 -4.71 -0.91 11.50
C ILE A 53 -3.18 -0.89 11.74
N PRO A 54 -2.64 -1.80 12.55
CA PRO A 54 -1.24 -1.75 12.97
C PRO A 54 -0.24 -1.89 11.82
N HIS A 55 -0.60 -2.57 10.73
CA HIS A 55 0.33 -2.79 9.62
C HIS A 55 0.50 -1.54 8.73
N LEU A 56 -0.55 -0.72 8.56
CA LEU A 56 -0.50 0.61 7.97
C LEU A 56 0.13 1.61 8.94
N ALA A 57 -0.41 1.69 10.17
CA ALA A 57 -0.08 2.75 11.13
C ALA A 57 1.42 2.85 11.43
N ARG A 58 2.13 1.72 11.50
CA ARG A 58 3.59 1.69 11.75
C ARG A 58 4.43 2.37 10.67
N HIS A 59 3.89 2.56 9.46
CA HIS A 59 4.58 3.23 8.36
C HIS A 59 4.15 4.69 8.18
N LEU A 60 3.03 5.09 8.78
CA LEU A 60 2.56 6.48 8.70
C LEU A 60 3.55 7.40 9.44
N PRO A 61 3.92 8.55 8.86
CA PRO A 61 4.70 9.56 9.58
C PRO A 61 4.02 9.94 10.91
N GLY A 62 4.71 9.72 12.03
CA GLY A 62 4.15 9.95 13.37
C GLY A 62 2.99 9.01 13.76
N GLY A 63 2.75 7.95 13.00
CA GLY A 63 1.64 7.02 13.23
C GLY A 63 0.26 7.58 12.85
N VAL A 64 0.21 8.69 12.11
CA VAL A 64 -1.04 9.42 11.81
C VAL A 64 -1.23 9.65 10.31
N TRP A 65 -2.49 9.67 9.88
CA TRP A 65 -2.86 10.08 8.53
C TRP A 65 -2.79 11.60 8.41
N GLU A 66 -2.34 12.09 7.25
CA GLU A 66 -2.48 13.48 6.88
C GLU A 66 -3.87 13.72 6.28
N GLU A 67 -4.56 14.75 6.76
CA GLU A 67 -5.86 15.18 6.22
C GLU A 67 -5.68 15.94 4.91
N ARG A 68 -6.28 15.42 3.84
CA ARG A 68 -6.19 16.01 2.50
C ARG A 68 -7.53 16.09 1.80
N HIS A 69 -7.64 16.96 0.81
CA HIS A 69 -8.75 17.03 -0.11
C HIS A 69 -8.48 16.21 -1.37
N ALA A 70 -9.42 15.34 -1.72
CA ALA A 70 -9.40 14.57 -2.96
C ALA A 70 -9.39 15.52 -4.18
N PRO A 71 -8.66 15.18 -5.26
CA PRO A 71 -8.65 15.99 -6.47
C PRO A 71 -9.92 15.81 -7.33
N GLY A 72 -10.78 14.83 -7.00
CA GLY A 72 -12.10 14.65 -7.59
C GLY A 72 -13.00 13.79 -6.71
N SER A 73 -14.32 13.92 -6.88
CA SER A 73 -15.31 13.25 -6.01
C SER A 73 -15.69 11.82 -6.43
N PHE A 74 -14.98 11.23 -7.39
CA PHE A 74 -15.15 9.85 -7.84
C PHE A 74 -13.91 9.33 -8.58
N THR A 75 -13.78 8.01 -8.66
CA THR A 75 -12.59 7.31 -9.13
C THR A 75 -12.00 7.88 -10.41
N TYR A 76 -12.76 8.00 -11.50
CA TYR A 76 -12.19 8.39 -12.80
C TYR A 76 -11.58 9.79 -12.77
N ALA A 77 -12.32 10.79 -12.27
CA ALA A 77 -11.82 12.16 -12.21
C ALA A 77 -10.64 12.30 -11.26
N SER A 78 -10.70 11.63 -10.10
CA SER A 78 -9.62 11.67 -9.12
C SER A 78 -8.33 11.09 -9.68
N HIS A 79 -8.40 9.91 -10.32
CA HIS A 79 -7.21 9.26 -10.88
C HIS A 79 -6.64 9.96 -12.12
N GLN A 80 -7.47 10.57 -12.97
CA GLN A 80 -6.97 11.45 -14.03
C GLN A 80 -6.12 12.59 -13.46
N ALA A 81 -6.61 13.23 -12.39
CA ALA A 81 -5.87 14.29 -11.72
C ALA A 81 -4.59 13.78 -11.06
N MET A 82 -4.65 12.65 -10.34
CA MET A 82 -3.47 12.03 -9.71
C MET A 82 -2.40 11.64 -10.74
N PHE A 83 -2.78 11.03 -11.86
CA PHE A 83 -1.84 10.70 -12.92
C PHE A 83 -1.33 11.95 -13.66
N ALA A 84 -2.01 13.10 -13.58
CA ALA A 84 -1.44 14.39 -14.01
C ALA A 84 -0.54 15.06 -12.94
N GLY A 85 -0.30 14.41 -11.80
CA GLY A 85 0.54 14.91 -10.70
C GLY A 85 -0.25 15.64 -9.59
N PHE A 86 -1.58 15.69 -9.65
CA PHE A 86 -2.42 16.27 -8.60
C PHE A 86 -2.87 15.17 -7.62
N LEU A 87 -1.95 14.76 -6.75
CA LEU A 87 -2.29 13.94 -5.57
C LEU A 87 -3.26 14.69 -4.64
N PRO A 88 -3.89 14.02 -3.65
CA PRO A 88 -4.71 14.71 -2.66
C PRO A 88 -3.93 15.87 -2.05
N THR A 89 -4.59 17.02 -1.93
CA THR A 89 -3.97 18.30 -1.53
C THR A 89 -4.13 18.49 -0.02
N PRO A 90 -3.11 18.92 0.73
CA PRO A 90 -3.25 19.23 2.15
C PRO A 90 -4.50 20.08 2.44
N ALA A 91 -5.28 19.71 3.47
CA ALA A 91 -6.55 20.39 3.76
C ALA A 91 -6.39 21.82 4.29
N SER A 92 -5.18 22.18 4.76
CA SER A 92 -4.84 23.53 5.20
C SER A 92 -4.86 24.55 4.04
N PRO A 93 -5.23 25.82 4.29
CA PRO A 93 -5.22 26.86 3.25
C PRO A 93 -3.83 27.15 2.69
N GLY A 94 -3.75 27.55 1.42
CA GLY A 94 -2.53 28.03 0.77
C GLY A 94 -2.01 27.14 -0.36
N PRO A 95 -0.97 27.58 -1.08
CA PRO A 95 -0.30 26.76 -2.07
C PRO A 95 0.50 25.64 -1.40
N HIS A 96 0.42 24.44 -1.96
CA HIS A 96 1.14 23.26 -1.47
C HIS A 96 2.03 22.69 -2.57
N PRO A 97 3.36 22.58 -2.36
CA PRO A 97 4.24 21.91 -3.30
C PRO A 97 3.77 20.50 -3.65
N ARG A 98 3.84 20.16 -4.94
CA ARG A 98 3.48 18.81 -5.42
C ARG A 98 4.72 17.93 -5.50
N LEU A 99 4.56 16.64 -5.22
CA LEU A 99 5.62 15.63 -5.42
C LEU A 99 5.96 15.48 -6.91
N PHE A 100 4.94 15.52 -7.75
CA PHE A 100 5.03 15.33 -9.19
C PHE A 100 4.26 16.44 -9.90
N ALA A 101 4.78 16.93 -11.02
CA ALA A 101 4.07 17.92 -11.82
C ALA A 101 4.33 17.75 -13.32
N ALA A 102 3.25 17.61 -14.10
CA ALA A 102 3.33 17.80 -15.53
C ALA A 102 3.74 19.24 -15.83
N ARG A 103 4.61 19.46 -16.81
CA ARG A 103 4.96 20.82 -17.25
C ARG A 103 3.81 21.43 -18.04
N PHE A 104 3.20 22.48 -17.49
CA PHE A 104 2.24 23.33 -18.20
C PHE A 104 2.33 24.78 -17.69
N ALA A 105 1.92 25.73 -18.53
CA ALA A 105 1.87 27.13 -18.15
C ALA A 105 0.82 27.35 -17.04
N GLY A 106 1.21 28.02 -15.95
CA GLY A 106 0.33 28.27 -14.81
C GLY A 106 0.42 27.23 -13.68
N SER A 107 1.44 26.36 -13.67
CA SER A 107 1.73 25.54 -12.48
C SER A 107 2.28 26.40 -11.35
N GLU A 108 1.42 26.80 -10.40
CA GLU A 108 1.77 27.64 -9.24
C GLU A 108 2.36 26.85 -8.06
N THR A 109 2.31 25.51 -8.12
CA THR A 109 2.66 24.60 -7.02
C THR A 109 3.82 23.66 -7.34
N THR A 110 4.59 23.98 -8.37
CA THR A 110 5.90 23.35 -8.64
C THR A 110 6.96 24.07 -7.80
N ALA A 111 7.69 23.34 -6.97
CA ALA A 111 8.73 23.88 -6.10
C ALA A 111 10.05 23.10 -6.26
N ASP A 112 11.10 23.58 -5.59
CA ASP A 112 12.34 22.81 -5.42
C ASP A 112 11.99 21.45 -4.78
N GLY A 113 12.48 20.37 -5.36
CA GLY A 113 12.14 18.99 -4.96
C GLY A 113 10.92 18.38 -5.65
N THR A 114 10.16 19.12 -6.48
CA THR A 114 9.13 18.53 -7.34
C THR A 114 9.76 17.81 -8.53
N PHE A 115 9.39 16.54 -8.78
CA PHE A 115 9.74 15.88 -10.04
C PHE A 115 8.84 16.40 -11.16
N VAL A 116 9.43 17.12 -12.11
CA VAL A 116 8.72 17.69 -13.26
C VAL A 116 8.89 16.81 -14.48
N PHE A 117 7.79 16.47 -15.15
CA PHE A 117 7.78 15.63 -16.36
C PHE A 117 7.14 16.35 -17.55
N ASP A 118 7.62 16.04 -18.76
CA ASP A 118 7.20 16.68 -20.03
C ASP A 118 6.21 15.81 -20.84
N THR A 119 5.56 14.85 -20.19
CA THR A 119 4.53 13.97 -20.77
C THR A 119 3.13 14.36 -20.29
N PRO A 120 2.05 13.90 -20.96
CA PRO A 120 0.68 14.21 -20.55
C PRO A 120 0.30 13.70 -19.16
N ASP A 121 1.02 12.69 -18.67
CA ASP A 121 0.76 12.01 -17.40
C ASP A 121 2.07 11.45 -16.79
N LEU A 122 2.05 11.25 -15.48
CA LEU A 122 3.13 10.72 -14.66
C LEU A 122 3.51 9.31 -15.08
N VAL A 123 2.56 8.49 -15.53
CA VAL A 123 2.83 7.09 -15.91
C VAL A 123 3.75 7.05 -17.13
N SER A 124 3.43 7.81 -18.17
CA SER A 124 4.29 7.95 -19.34
C SER A 124 5.59 8.68 -19.03
N GLY A 125 5.59 9.63 -18.08
CA GLY A 125 6.79 10.33 -17.61
C GLY A 125 7.78 9.37 -16.92
N LEU A 126 7.29 8.55 -15.99
CA LEU A 126 8.09 7.53 -15.33
C LEU A 126 8.58 6.46 -16.31
N ALA A 127 7.77 6.08 -17.29
CA ALA A 127 8.22 5.19 -18.36
C ALA A 127 9.40 5.77 -19.16
N ALA A 128 9.39 7.08 -19.43
CA ALA A 128 10.50 7.78 -20.07
C ALA A 128 11.77 7.80 -19.21
N GLU A 129 11.63 7.84 -17.88
CA GLU A 129 12.72 7.67 -16.89
C GLU A 129 13.17 6.20 -16.71
N GLY A 130 12.71 5.31 -17.59
CA GLY A 130 13.11 3.90 -17.62
C GLY A 130 12.41 3.01 -16.57
N TYR A 131 11.30 3.45 -15.99
CA TYR A 131 10.49 2.60 -15.13
C TYR A 131 9.66 1.61 -15.95
N ARG A 132 9.53 0.39 -15.42
CA ARG A 132 8.43 -0.51 -15.77
C ARG A 132 7.19 0.00 -15.05
N THR A 133 6.14 0.35 -15.78
CA THR A 133 4.89 0.84 -15.17
C THR A 133 3.83 -0.26 -15.16
N VAL A 134 3.34 -0.59 -13.96
CA VAL A 134 2.38 -1.67 -13.75
C VAL A 134 1.18 -1.19 -12.94
N CYS A 135 -0.02 -1.50 -13.42
CA CYS A 135 -1.28 -1.28 -12.72
C CYS A 135 -1.89 -2.60 -12.27
N VAL A 136 -2.17 -2.75 -10.99
CA VAL A 136 -3.06 -3.79 -10.46
C VAL A 136 -4.40 -3.13 -10.16
N GLY A 137 -5.38 -3.37 -11.04
CA GLY A 137 -6.69 -2.74 -11.00
C GLY A 137 -7.67 -3.44 -10.07
N GLY A 138 -8.68 -2.71 -9.58
CA GLY A 138 -9.73 -3.27 -8.72
C GLY A 138 -11.13 -2.87 -9.18
N VAL A 139 -11.44 -1.57 -9.16
CA VAL A 139 -12.78 -1.06 -9.44
C VAL A 139 -13.08 -0.93 -10.94
N GLY A 140 -14.33 -0.56 -11.27
CA GLY A 140 -14.84 -0.55 -12.65
C GLY A 140 -14.04 0.30 -13.66
N PHE A 141 -13.32 1.33 -13.22
CA PHE A 141 -12.46 2.14 -14.09
C PHE A 141 -11.08 1.53 -14.36
N PHE A 142 -10.75 0.46 -13.64
CA PHE A 142 -9.49 -0.28 -13.74
C PHE A 142 -9.69 -1.75 -14.12
N ASN A 143 -10.93 -2.17 -14.40
CA ASN A 143 -11.25 -3.58 -14.61
C ASN A 143 -10.92 -4.10 -16.02
N ARG A 144 -10.55 -3.23 -16.95
CA ARG A 144 -10.30 -3.56 -18.37
C ARG A 144 -11.50 -4.20 -19.08
N GLN A 145 -12.69 -4.13 -18.47
CA GLN A 145 -13.92 -4.63 -19.05
C GLN A 145 -14.59 -3.49 -19.81
N GLY A 146 -14.48 -3.55 -21.14
CA GLY A 146 -15.02 -2.55 -22.05
C GLY A 146 -14.15 -1.29 -22.19
N PRO A 147 -14.56 -0.35 -23.07
CA PRO A 147 -13.73 0.79 -23.44
C PRO A 147 -13.39 1.73 -22.28
N LEU A 148 -14.39 2.08 -21.45
CA LEU A 148 -14.19 3.01 -20.34
C LEU A 148 -13.29 2.43 -19.24
N GLY A 149 -13.51 1.16 -18.87
CA GLY A 149 -12.69 0.46 -17.87
C GLY A 149 -11.26 0.16 -18.33
N SER A 150 -10.93 0.47 -19.59
CA SER A 150 -9.59 0.30 -20.17
C SER A 150 -8.81 1.61 -20.30
N VAL A 151 -9.43 2.77 -20.04
CA VAL A 151 -8.78 4.08 -20.22
C VAL A 151 -7.60 4.27 -19.24
N LEU A 152 -7.85 4.18 -17.94
CA LEU A 152 -6.80 4.37 -16.93
C LEU A 152 -5.76 3.23 -16.95
N PRO A 153 -6.17 1.94 -17.03
CA PRO A 153 -5.23 0.84 -17.27
C PRO A 153 -4.34 1.02 -18.50
N GLY A 154 -4.89 1.58 -19.57
CA GLY A 154 -4.20 1.78 -20.84
C GLY A 154 -3.05 2.79 -20.79
N MET A 155 -2.91 3.54 -19.69
CA MET A 155 -1.78 4.45 -19.46
C MET A 155 -0.51 3.69 -19.03
N PHE A 156 -0.65 2.46 -18.54
CA PHE A 156 0.45 1.63 -18.03
C PHE A 156 0.98 0.68 -19.11
N GLN A 157 2.27 0.36 -19.05
CA GLN A 157 2.88 -0.64 -19.93
C GLN A 157 2.37 -2.06 -19.63
N GLU A 158 1.90 -2.28 -18.40
CA GLU A 158 1.33 -3.53 -17.92
C GLU A 158 0.12 -3.24 -17.04
N SER A 159 -0.97 -3.97 -17.24
CA SER A 159 -2.12 -3.86 -16.35
C SER A 159 -2.79 -5.21 -16.11
N HIS A 160 -3.09 -5.49 -14.85
CA HIS A 160 -3.72 -6.72 -14.39
C HIS A 160 -5.10 -6.44 -13.82
N TRP A 161 -6.05 -7.27 -14.23
CA TRP A 161 -7.34 -7.40 -13.58
C TRP A 161 -7.89 -8.81 -13.81
N GLU A 162 -8.51 -9.38 -12.78
CA GLU A 162 -9.31 -10.59 -12.85
C GLU A 162 -10.51 -10.48 -11.90
N PRO A 163 -11.57 -11.30 -12.04
CA PRO A 163 -12.78 -11.17 -11.24
C PRO A 163 -12.53 -11.16 -9.73
N GLY A 164 -11.50 -11.90 -9.30
CA GLY A 164 -11.03 -11.95 -7.93
C GLY A 164 -10.56 -10.62 -7.35
N PHE A 165 -10.10 -9.67 -8.18
CA PHE A 165 -9.66 -8.33 -7.73
C PHE A 165 -10.81 -7.33 -7.62
N GLY A 166 -12.01 -7.70 -8.10
CA GLY A 166 -13.15 -6.80 -8.21
C GLY A 166 -13.84 -6.51 -6.87
N VAL A 167 -14.66 -5.46 -6.86
CA VAL A 167 -15.45 -4.99 -5.69
C VAL A 167 -16.42 -6.04 -5.13
N ALA A 168 -16.76 -7.07 -5.88
CA ALA A 168 -17.65 -8.13 -5.43
C ALA A 168 -16.91 -9.30 -4.75
N SER A 169 -15.58 -9.27 -4.70
CA SER A 169 -14.75 -10.33 -4.14
C SER A 169 -14.37 -10.05 -2.68
N PRO A 170 -14.73 -10.92 -1.73
CA PRO A 170 -14.32 -10.79 -0.33
C PRO A 170 -12.81 -10.94 -0.08
N THR A 171 -12.09 -11.48 -1.07
CA THR A 171 -10.63 -11.73 -1.04
C THR A 171 -9.86 -10.79 -1.95
N SER A 172 -10.50 -9.70 -2.42
CA SER A 172 -9.96 -8.87 -3.51
C SER A 172 -8.56 -8.35 -3.26
N PHE A 173 -8.31 -7.78 -2.09
CA PHE A 173 -7.02 -7.19 -1.82
C PHE A 173 -5.92 -8.24 -1.63
N GLU A 174 -6.22 -9.38 -1.01
CA GLU A 174 -5.25 -10.48 -0.90
C GLU A 174 -4.81 -10.99 -2.28
N GLU A 175 -5.74 -11.11 -3.22
CA GLU A 175 -5.46 -11.55 -4.58
C GLU A 175 -4.70 -10.47 -5.39
N GLN A 176 -5.04 -9.19 -5.21
CA GLN A 176 -4.27 -8.07 -5.77
C GLN A 176 -2.83 -8.06 -5.25
N VAL A 177 -2.63 -8.35 -3.96
CA VAL A 177 -1.29 -8.47 -3.35
C VAL A 177 -0.53 -9.66 -3.92
N ALA A 178 -1.18 -10.82 -4.11
CA ALA A 178 -0.54 -11.97 -4.75
C ALA A 178 -0.05 -11.62 -6.17
N ARG A 179 -0.86 -10.90 -6.97
CA ARG A 179 -0.43 -10.43 -8.29
C ARG A 179 0.72 -9.42 -8.22
N ALA A 180 0.72 -8.53 -7.23
CA ALA A 180 1.83 -7.60 -7.02
C ALA A 180 3.13 -8.33 -6.67
N GLU A 181 3.07 -9.38 -5.83
CA GLU A 181 4.21 -10.23 -5.50
C GLU A 181 4.78 -10.92 -6.75
N GLU A 182 3.93 -11.46 -7.62
CA GLU A 182 4.33 -12.07 -8.90
C GLU A 182 5.03 -11.07 -9.83
N VAL A 183 4.45 -9.88 -10.00
CA VAL A 183 5.02 -8.79 -10.82
C VAL A 183 6.41 -8.41 -10.32
N VAL A 184 6.55 -8.18 -9.01
CA VAL A 184 7.83 -7.79 -8.41
C VAL A 184 8.86 -8.90 -8.60
N ALA A 185 8.51 -10.16 -8.31
CA ALA A 185 9.43 -11.29 -8.38
C ALA A 185 9.93 -11.56 -9.81
N ALA A 186 9.13 -11.27 -10.83
CA ALA A 186 9.48 -11.47 -12.22
C ALA A 186 10.44 -10.39 -12.79
N LEU A 187 10.60 -9.25 -12.11
CA LEU A 187 11.37 -8.12 -12.64
C LEU A 187 12.86 -8.19 -12.27
N PRO A 188 13.78 -8.02 -13.25
CA PRO A 188 15.21 -7.88 -12.98
C PRO A 188 15.49 -6.75 -11.97
N ARG A 189 16.52 -6.91 -11.14
CA ARG A 189 16.86 -5.95 -10.07
C ARG A 189 17.16 -4.55 -10.61
N GLU A 190 17.71 -4.48 -11.81
CA GLU A 190 18.09 -3.27 -12.53
C GLU A 190 16.86 -2.53 -13.06
N GLN A 191 15.75 -3.24 -13.30
CA GLN A 191 14.50 -2.66 -13.78
C GLN A 191 13.73 -2.02 -12.63
N ARG A 192 13.71 -0.68 -12.64
CA ARG A 192 12.87 0.12 -11.74
C ARG A 192 11.40 -0.11 -12.04
N LEU A 193 10.59 -0.10 -11.01
CA LEU A 193 9.16 -0.37 -11.03
C LEU A 193 8.40 0.85 -10.48
N PHE A 194 7.41 1.29 -11.24
CA PHE A 194 6.30 2.06 -10.73
C PHE A 194 5.08 1.13 -10.66
N LEU A 195 4.71 0.74 -9.45
CA LEU A 195 3.56 -0.11 -9.19
C LEU A 195 2.42 0.75 -8.67
N PHE A 196 1.30 0.73 -9.39
CA PHE A 196 0.04 1.30 -8.95
C PHE A 196 -0.92 0.19 -8.54
N VAL A 197 -1.56 0.35 -7.37
CA VAL A 197 -2.59 -0.58 -6.88
C VAL A 197 -3.86 0.21 -6.55
N ASN A 198 -4.96 -0.09 -7.24
CA ASN A 198 -6.29 0.42 -6.94
C ASN A 198 -7.04 -0.61 -6.08
N VAL A 199 -7.04 -0.41 -4.76
CA VAL A 199 -7.59 -1.36 -3.79
C VAL A 199 -9.11 -1.27 -3.80
N SER A 200 -9.77 -2.36 -4.18
CA SER A 200 -11.23 -2.38 -4.36
C SER A 200 -12.03 -2.69 -3.09
N ALA A 201 -11.40 -3.25 -2.06
CA ALA A 201 -12.08 -3.85 -0.91
C ALA A 201 -12.99 -2.89 -0.11
N LEU A 202 -12.66 -1.59 -0.10
CA LEU A 202 -13.48 -0.59 0.59
C LEU A 202 -14.65 -0.08 -0.26
N HIS A 203 -14.53 -0.15 -1.58
CA HIS A 203 -15.61 0.26 -2.47
C HIS A 203 -16.80 -0.69 -2.32
N GLN A 204 -18.01 -0.14 -2.42
CA GLN A 204 -19.24 -0.91 -2.36
C GLN A 204 -19.33 -2.02 -3.44
N PRO A 205 -19.88 -3.20 -3.14
CA PRO A 205 -20.32 -3.65 -1.81
C PRO A 205 -19.17 -3.98 -0.86
N ASN A 206 -19.27 -3.58 0.41
CA ASN A 206 -18.27 -3.89 1.45
C ASN A 206 -18.86 -4.54 2.72
N TRP A 207 -20.18 -4.76 2.76
CA TRP A 207 -20.90 -5.39 3.88
C TRP A 207 -20.30 -6.72 4.33
N PHE A 208 -19.80 -7.54 3.39
CA PHE A 208 -19.28 -8.88 3.69
C PHE A 208 -17.97 -8.88 4.49
N HIS A 209 -17.31 -7.72 4.67
CA HIS A 209 -16.14 -7.63 5.54
C HIS A 209 -16.49 -7.56 7.03
N LEU A 210 -17.74 -7.21 7.39
CA LEU A 210 -18.20 -7.18 8.78
C LEU A 210 -18.91 -8.50 9.13
N PRO A 211 -18.41 -9.29 10.11
CA PRO A 211 -19.08 -10.50 10.55
C PRO A 211 -20.53 -10.22 10.98
N GLY A 212 -21.48 -10.98 10.41
CA GLY A 212 -22.91 -10.86 10.69
C GLY A 212 -23.67 -9.80 9.91
N ALA A 213 -22.99 -8.95 9.12
CA ALA A 213 -23.66 -8.07 8.18
C ALA A 213 -24.21 -8.86 6.97
N THR A 214 -25.28 -8.35 6.35
CA THR A 214 -25.91 -8.97 5.20
C THR A 214 -26.04 -7.99 4.04
N ARG A 215 -26.24 -8.53 2.84
CA ARG A 215 -26.49 -7.72 1.64
C ARG A 215 -27.71 -6.82 1.79
N GLU A 216 -28.74 -7.28 2.47
CA GLU A 216 -30.00 -6.56 2.69
C GLU A 216 -29.82 -5.37 3.63
N ALA A 217 -28.94 -5.50 4.64
CA ALA A 217 -28.56 -4.40 5.51
C ALA A 217 -27.73 -3.33 4.77
N GLY A 218 -27.05 -3.73 3.69
CA GLY A 218 -26.25 -2.86 2.86
C GLY A 218 -24.94 -2.41 3.54
N ASP A 219 -24.22 -1.55 2.85
CA ASP A 219 -22.97 -1.00 3.36
C ASP A 219 -23.23 0.14 4.33
N SER A 220 -22.32 0.29 5.30
CA SER A 220 -22.35 1.31 6.33
C SER A 220 -20.94 1.75 6.70
N ARG A 221 -20.83 2.78 7.52
CA ARG A 221 -19.53 3.18 8.09
C ARG A 221 -18.86 2.03 8.87
N ALA A 222 -19.63 1.13 9.49
CA ALA A 222 -19.09 -0.02 10.22
C ALA A 222 -18.51 -1.09 9.30
N THR A 223 -19.16 -1.37 8.17
CA THR A 223 -18.65 -2.33 7.17
C THR A 223 -17.45 -1.75 6.43
N HIS A 224 -17.43 -0.43 6.21
CA HIS A 224 -16.28 0.31 5.69
C HIS A 224 -15.05 0.20 6.60
N ALA A 225 -15.24 0.33 7.92
CA ALA A 225 -14.17 0.15 8.89
C ALA A 225 -13.63 -1.30 8.88
N ALA A 226 -14.52 -2.29 8.84
CA ALA A 226 -14.13 -3.71 8.75
C ALA A 226 -13.37 -4.02 7.45
N ALA A 227 -13.71 -3.37 6.34
CA ALA A 227 -12.99 -3.46 5.08
C ALA A 227 -11.57 -2.89 5.17
N LEU A 228 -11.36 -1.77 5.88
CA LEU A 228 -10.02 -1.24 6.10
C LEU A 228 -9.17 -2.17 6.98
N GLU A 229 -9.75 -2.78 8.02
CA GLU A 229 -9.06 -3.81 8.81
C GLU A 229 -8.72 -5.03 7.97
N TYR A 230 -9.57 -5.41 7.01
CA TYR A 230 -9.23 -6.44 6.03
C TYR A 230 -8.03 -6.04 5.18
N VAL A 231 -8.01 -4.83 4.62
CA VAL A 231 -6.86 -4.33 3.87
C VAL A 231 -5.59 -4.34 4.71
N ASP A 232 -5.66 -3.89 5.96
CA ASP A 232 -4.51 -3.83 6.87
C ASP A 232 -3.87 -5.21 7.11
N ARG A 233 -4.67 -6.27 7.21
CA ARG A 233 -4.13 -7.64 7.38
C ARG A 233 -3.21 -8.09 6.23
N HIS A 234 -3.39 -7.55 5.03
CA HIS A 234 -2.62 -7.95 3.84
C HIS A 234 -1.61 -6.88 3.37
N ILE A 235 -1.74 -5.62 3.78
CA ILE A 235 -0.91 -4.52 3.27
C ILE A 235 0.59 -4.71 3.54
N GLY A 236 0.93 -5.37 4.66
CA GLY A 236 2.32 -5.66 5.01
C GLY A 236 3.03 -6.53 3.97
N ARG A 237 2.30 -7.44 3.31
CA ARG A 237 2.82 -8.26 2.20
C ARG A 237 3.12 -7.39 0.98
N LEU A 238 2.22 -6.46 0.63
CA LEU A 238 2.45 -5.52 -0.47
C LEU A 238 3.71 -4.68 -0.22
N PHE A 239 3.87 -4.14 0.98
CA PHE A 239 5.04 -3.34 1.33
C PHE A 239 6.33 -4.16 1.32
N ALA A 240 6.29 -5.39 1.83
CA ALA A 240 7.44 -6.30 1.77
C ALA A 240 7.83 -6.63 0.32
N ALA A 241 6.84 -6.89 -0.55
CA ALA A 241 7.09 -7.09 -1.97
C ALA A 241 7.72 -5.83 -2.59
N ALA A 242 7.11 -4.66 -2.38
CA ALA A 242 7.55 -3.40 -2.97
C ALA A 242 8.99 -3.01 -2.60
N SER A 243 9.47 -3.34 -1.40
CA SER A 243 10.86 -3.08 -1.00
C SER A 243 11.82 -4.25 -1.13
N SER A 244 11.36 -5.44 -1.53
CA SER A 244 12.18 -6.66 -1.60
C SER A 244 13.40 -6.54 -2.53
N ARG A 245 13.31 -5.73 -3.59
CA ARG A 245 14.38 -5.58 -4.59
C ARG A 245 15.24 -4.35 -4.35
N ARG A 246 14.65 -3.25 -3.89
CA ARG A 246 15.29 -1.93 -3.78
C ARG A 246 14.47 -1.05 -2.88
N ARG A 247 15.07 0.07 -2.45
CA ARG A 247 14.37 1.06 -1.65
C ARG A 247 13.19 1.60 -2.45
N CYS A 248 12.02 1.68 -1.81
CA CYS A 248 10.79 2.08 -2.46
C CYS A 248 10.22 3.34 -1.79
N PHE A 249 9.82 4.32 -2.60
CA PHE A 249 9.03 5.45 -2.12
C PHE A 249 7.55 5.11 -2.33
N ALA A 250 6.81 5.02 -1.23
CA ALA A 250 5.40 4.64 -1.22
C ALA A 250 4.52 5.87 -0.94
N VAL A 251 3.45 6.01 -1.70
CA VAL A 251 2.32 6.89 -1.44
C VAL A 251 1.09 6.02 -1.19
N VAL A 252 0.44 6.21 -0.05
CA VAL A 252 -0.83 5.55 0.28
C VAL A 252 -1.85 6.65 0.55
N CYS A 253 -2.93 6.64 -0.22
CA CYS A 253 -3.98 7.66 -0.06
C CYS A 253 -5.34 7.10 -0.48
N SER A 254 -6.39 7.88 -0.29
CA SER A 254 -7.67 7.62 -0.96
C SER A 254 -7.87 8.54 -2.15
N ASP A 255 -8.59 8.05 -3.15
CA ASP A 255 -8.99 8.80 -4.33
C ASP A 255 -10.19 9.71 -4.06
N HIS A 256 -11.13 9.26 -3.25
CA HIS A 256 -12.25 10.00 -2.69
C HIS A 256 -12.81 9.22 -1.51
N GLY A 257 -13.70 9.81 -0.72
CA GLY A 257 -14.49 9.09 0.28
C GLY A 257 -15.87 8.67 -0.23
N THR A 258 -16.77 8.30 0.68
CA THR A 258 -18.15 7.92 0.39
C THR A 258 -19.09 8.26 1.55
N ALA A 259 -20.35 8.60 1.24
CA ALA A 259 -21.38 8.86 2.24
C ALA A 259 -22.23 7.62 2.52
N TYR A 260 -22.60 7.42 3.79
CA TYR A 260 -23.43 6.32 4.28
C TYR A 260 -24.74 6.83 4.92
N GLY A 261 -25.35 7.85 4.31
CA GLY A 261 -26.50 8.57 4.86
C GLY A 261 -26.11 9.89 5.56
N ASP A 262 -24.82 10.27 5.52
CA ASP A 262 -24.32 11.54 6.08
C ASP A 262 -25.11 12.72 5.46
N ASP A 263 -25.77 13.51 6.31
CA ASP A 263 -26.65 14.63 5.90
C ASP A 263 -27.72 14.26 4.85
N GLY A 264 -28.16 12.99 4.83
CA GLY A 264 -29.11 12.46 3.85
C GLY A 264 -28.49 12.07 2.51
N TYR A 265 -27.17 12.14 2.36
CA TYR A 265 -26.44 11.72 1.17
C TYR A 265 -25.89 10.29 1.30
N THR A 266 -25.92 9.55 0.20
CA THR A 266 -25.34 8.21 0.09
C THR A 266 -24.49 8.10 -1.17
N GLY A 267 -23.33 7.44 -1.05
CA GLY A 267 -22.36 7.26 -2.13
C GLY A 267 -21.43 8.46 -2.32
N HIS A 268 -20.93 8.59 -3.54
CA HIS A 268 -19.95 9.61 -3.94
C HIS A 268 -20.42 10.32 -5.23
N ARG A 269 -19.58 11.21 -5.80
CA ARG A 269 -19.97 12.23 -6.82
C ARG A 269 -20.78 13.40 -6.25
N LEU A 270 -20.43 13.85 -5.05
CA LEU A 270 -21.12 14.93 -4.35
C LEU A 270 -20.15 15.77 -3.51
N GLY A 271 -20.54 17.00 -3.19
CA GLY A 271 -19.73 18.02 -2.50
C GLY A 271 -19.66 17.90 -0.98
N HIS A 272 -19.76 16.69 -0.42
CA HIS A 272 -19.82 16.48 1.03
C HIS A 272 -18.43 16.15 1.62
N PRO A 273 -18.11 16.60 2.85
CA PRO A 273 -16.82 16.33 3.48
C PRO A 273 -16.45 14.84 3.57
N SER A 274 -17.42 13.94 3.75
CA SER A 274 -17.17 12.48 3.75
C SER A 274 -16.69 11.93 2.40
N VAL A 275 -16.82 12.69 1.31
CA VAL A 275 -16.32 12.34 -0.03
C VAL A 275 -15.04 13.08 -0.37
N TRP A 276 -14.90 14.34 0.05
CA TRP A 276 -13.74 15.16 -0.32
C TRP A 276 -12.57 15.05 0.67
N THR A 277 -12.81 14.70 1.93
CA THR A 277 -11.75 14.57 2.95
C THR A 277 -11.20 13.15 2.97
N VAL A 278 -9.94 13.00 2.58
CA VAL A 278 -9.28 11.71 2.36
C VAL A 278 -7.99 11.61 3.17
N PRO A 279 -7.63 10.39 3.62
CA PRO A 279 -6.34 10.16 4.24
C PRO A 279 -5.22 10.11 3.21
N TYR A 280 -4.05 10.58 3.60
CA TYR A 280 -2.83 10.54 2.81
C TYR A 280 -1.62 10.24 3.68
N ALA A 281 -0.67 9.49 3.15
CA ALA A 281 0.68 9.37 3.67
C ALA A 281 1.67 9.04 2.54
N HIS A 282 2.92 9.46 2.72
CA HIS A 282 4.04 8.93 1.95
C HIS A 282 5.21 8.62 2.87
N PHE A 283 6.01 7.61 2.50
CA PHE A 283 7.14 7.15 3.29
C PHE A 283 8.10 6.29 2.45
N PHE A 284 9.32 6.09 2.94
CA PHE A 284 10.26 5.14 2.37
C PHE A 284 10.05 3.76 2.98
N LEU A 285 10.03 2.74 2.12
CA LEU A 285 10.16 1.34 2.49
C LEU A 285 11.60 0.92 2.25
N GLU A 286 12.29 0.57 3.33
CA GLU A 286 13.66 0.09 3.25
C GLU A 286 13.70 -1.36 2.75
N PRO A 287 14.73 -1.73 1.97
CA PRO A 287 14.92 -3.12 1.59
C PRO A 287 15.10 -3.98 2.83
N THR A 288 14.38 -5.10 2.90
CA THR A 288 14.77 -6.18 3.80
C THR A 288 16.14 -6.67 3.34
N GLY A 289 17.20 -6.33 4.08
CA GLY A 289 18.53 -6.87 3.84
C GLY A 289 18.50 -8.41 3.84
N PRO A 290 19.51 -9.09 3.27
CA PRO A 290 19.63 -10.52 3.46
C PRO A 290 19.61 -10.79 4.97
N THR A 291 18.66 -11.60 5.42
CA THR A 291 18.65 -12.10 6.79
C THR A 291 19.98 -12.81 6.99
N GLU A 292 20.95 -12.16 7.64
CA GLU A 292 22.10 -12.86 8.19
C GLU A 292 21.50 -13.85 9.19
N GLN A 293 21.37 -15.09 8.75
CA GLN A 293 21.30 -16.20 9.69
C GLN A 293 22.60 -16.11 10.47
N THR A 294 22.54 -15.57 11.69
CA THR A 294 23.56 -15.77 12.70
C THR A 294 23.68 -17.27 12.91
N VAL A 295 24.56 -17.90 12.14
CA VAL A 295 25.13 -19.19 12.46
C VAL A 295 25.94 -18.94 13.72
N THR A 296 25.34 -19.20 14.88
CA THR A 296 26.08 -19.38 16.12
C THR A 296 27.03 -20.55 15.91
N THR A 297 28.27 -20.23 15.56
CA THR A 297 29.39 -21.16 15.69
C THR A 297 29.67 -21.30 17.17
N GLU A 298 29.24 -22.43 17.76
CA GLU A 298 29.68 -22.81 19.09
C GLU A 298 31.21 -22.96 19.10
N PRO A 299 31.91 -22.41 20.11
CA PRO A 299 33.34 -22.61 20.24
C PRO A 299 33.62 -24.03 20.70
N THR A 300 34.27 -24.80 19.83
CA THR A 300 34.92 -26.06 20.19
C THR A 300 36.13 -25.78 21.07
N GLY A 301 36.14 -26.36 22.28
CA GLY A 301 37.38 -26.56 23.03
C GLY A 301 37.25 -26.57 24.54
N SER A 302 37.21 -27.77 25.14
CA SER A 302 38.37 -28.31 25.88
C SER A 302 38.01 -29.55 26.68
N ALA A 303 38.83 -30.57 26.47
CA ALA A 303 38.79 -31.85 27.14
C ALA A 303 39.10 -31.74 28.65
N LYS A 304 38.48 -32.61 29.44
CA LYS A 304 39.05 -33.12 30.69
C LYS A 304 38.83 -34.64 30.80
N PRO A 305 39.72 -35.35 31.52
CA PRO A 305 39.98 -36.77 31.31
C PRO A 305 39.09 -37.70 32.14
N ALA A 306 39.15 -38.97 31.72
CA ALA A 306 38.37 -40.11 32.16
C ALA A 306 38.51 -40.47 33.65
N GLU A 307 37.41 -41.00 34.20
CA GLU A 307 37.43 -41.93 35.33
C GLU A 307 36.47 -43.10 35.03
N THR A 308 36.99 -44.30 35.22
CA THR A 308 36.41 -45.62 34.90
C THR A 308 35.84 -46.29 36.14
N THR A 309 34.62 -46.84 36.07
CA THR A 309 34.18 -48.07 36.78
C THR A 309 32.85 -48.57 36.18
N GLY A 310 32.79 -49.83 35.72
CA GLY A 310 31.55 -50.51 35.28
C GLY A 310 30.83 -51.25 36.43
N PRO A 311 30.11 -52.36 36.17
CA PRO A 311 28.92 -52.52 35.31
C PRO A 311 27.70 -53.11 36.09
N ALA A 312 26.67 -53.57 35.36
CA ALA A 312 25.46 -54.34 35.78
C ALA A 312 24.18 -53.49 35.98
N ASP A 313 22.94 -53.90 35.65
CA ASP A 313 22.42 -55.11 35.02
C ASP A 313 20.94 -54.87 34.58
N THR A 314 20.54 -55.51 33.47
CA THR A 314 19.24 -56.20 33.20
C THR A 314 17.85 -55.50 33.15
N ALA A 315 17.11 -55.95 32.12
CA ALA A 315 15.70 -56.40 32.09
C ALA A 315 14.53 -55.44 31.78
N VAL A 316 14.08 -55.53 30.53
CA VAL A 316 12.68 -55.53 30.04
C VAL A 316 12.08 -56.93 30.35
N PRO A 317 10.77 -57.18 30.69
CA PRO A 317 9.66 -57.08 29.72
C PRO A 317 8.18 -56.89 30.19
N ALA A 318 7.33 -56.66 29.18
CA ALA A 318 5.90 -57.04 28.99
C ALA A 318 4.85 -56.62 30.04
N GLY A 319 3.83 -55.78 29.73
CA GLY A 319 2.55 -56.15 29.05
C GLY A 319 1.50 -56.65 30.07
N PRO A 320 0.15 -56.72 29.84
CA PRO A 320 -0.65 -56.36 28.65
C PRO A 320 -2.05 -55.69 28.90
N VAL A 321 -2.62 -55.12 27.81
CA VAL A 321 -3.99 -55.26 27.24
C VAL A 321 -5.30 -55.08 28.06
N SER A 322 -6.17 -54.16 27.61
CA SER A 322 -7.56 -54.40 27.14
C SER A 322 -8.18 -53.08 26.64
N ARG A 323 -8.49 -52.89 25.34
CA ARG A 323 -9.66 -53.32 24.55
C ARG A 323 -11.02 -52.98 25.17
N THR A 324 -11.73 -52.02 24.55
CA THR A 324 -13.06 -52.21 23.95
C THR A 324 -13.53 -50.93 23.20
N ALA A 325 -13.87 -51.12 21.93
CA ALA A 325 -14.89 -50.40 21.15
C ALA A 325 -15.86 -51.50 20.64
N PRO A 326 -16.96 -51.25 19.90
CA PRO A 326 -17.52 -49.98 19.38
C PRO A 326 -19.06 -49.86 19.56
N HIS A 327 -19.67 -48.74 19.16
CA HIS A 327 -21.01 -48.75 18.53
C HIS A 327 -21.36 -47.43 17.83
N GLU A 328 -21.47 -47.47 16.51
CA GLU A 328 -22.42 -46.69 15.70
C GLU A 328 -23.66 -47.57 15.46
N PRO A 329 -24.86 -47.00 15.21
CA PRO A 329 -25.28 -46.81 13.81
C PRO A 329 -26.25 -45.62 13.57
N GLY A 330 -26.34 -45.21 12.29
CA GLY A 330 -27.65 -44.96 11.69
C GLY A 330 -27.85 -43.62 11.00
N ALA A 331 -27.74 -43.62 9.67
CA ALA A 331 -28.33 -42.65 8.77
C ALA A 331 -29.86 -42.85 8.65
N THR A 332 -30.64 -41.79 8.43
CA THR A 332 -31.67 -41.73 7.36
C THR A 332 -32.37 -40.37 7.24
N ARG A 333 -32.50 -39.95 5.97
CA ARG A 333 -33.41 -38.96 5.34
C ARG A 333 -33.12 -37.47 5.45
#